data_AF-A0A628U9U4-F1
#
_entry.id   AF-A0A628U9U4-F1
#
_cell.length_a   1.000
_cell.length_b   1.000
_cell.length_c   1.000
_cell.angle_alpha   90.00
_cell.angle_beta   90.00
_cell.angle_gamma   90.00
#
_symmetry.space_group_name_H-M   'P 1'
#
loop_
_entity.id
_entity.type
_entity.pdbx_description
1 polymer ?
#
loop_
_entity_poly.entity_id
_entity_poly.type
_entity_poly.pdbx_seq_one_letter_code
_entity_poly.pdbx_strand_id
1 'polypeptide(L)'
;KNIRTVAKDGQIDIQMADNLDVASVKAGTTLLNDDGLHITGGPSVTSGGINGGNKIISNVSDGVTDTDAVNKRQLDNMAATASRGWNIQANGGDTETVAPGDTVNVAGGDNIEVTRTGRTLNIATGRRVSFDNVTIGGLTLDKDTGK
;
A
#
# COMPACT_ATOMS: atom_id res chain seq x y z
N LYS A 1 45.46 2.93 28.32
CA LYS A 1 46.10 1.60 28.30
C LYS A 1 45.05 0.60 28.75
N ASN A 2 44.80 -0.44 27.97
CA ASN A 2 43.67 -1.37 28.23
C ASN A 2 43.97 -2.40 29.32
N ILE A 3 45.24 -2.61 29.65
CA ILE A 3 45.70 -3.53 30.68
C ILE A 3 46.51 -2.73 31.70
N ARG A 4 46.22 -2.95 32.99
CA ARG A 4 47.01 -2.45 34.12
C ARG A 4 47.44 -3.61 35.00
N THR A 5 48.55 -3.43 35.70
CA THR A 5 49.02 -4.35 36.72
C THR A 5 48.95 -3.69 38.09
N VAL A 6 48.57 -4.44 39.10
CA VAL A 6 48.58 -4.02 40.51
C VAL A 6 49.42 -5.02 41.28
N ALA A 7 50.44 -4.54 42.00
CA ALA A 7 51.29 -5.40 42.83
C ALA A 7 50.81 -5.38 44.29
N LYS A 8 50.57 -6.55 44.87
CA LYS A 8 50.18 -6.69 46.29
C LYS A 8 50.68 -8.03 46.85
N ASP A 9 51.32 -8.00 48.02
CA ASP A 9 51.78 -9.20 48.75
C ASP A 9 52.63 -10.18 47.90
N GLY A 10 53.48 -9.65 47.03
CA GLY A 10 54.32 -10.46 46.13
C GLY A 10 53.60 -11.07 44.93
N GLN A 11 52.32 -10.75 44.73
CA GLN A 11 51.53 -11.13 43.56
C GLN A 11 51.29 -9.93 42.63
N ILE A 12 51.12 -10.23 41.33
CA ILE A 12 50.73 -9.24 40.32
C ILE A 12 49.32 -9.57 39.85
N ASP A 13 48.39 -8.68 40.11
CA ASP A 13 47.05 -8.71 39.55
C ASP A 13 47.06 -8.04 38.18
N ILE A 14 46.66 -8.78 37.15
CA ILE A 14 46.43 -8.22 35.82
C ILE A 14 44.95 -7.88 35.72
N GLN A 15 44.66 -6.60 35.43
CA GLN A 15 43.30 -6.10 35.35
C GLN A 15 43.09 -5.40 34.00
N MET A 16 41.90 -5.54 33.45
CA MET A 16 41.46 -4.74 32.31
C MET A 16 40.92 -3.39 32.78
N ALA A 17 41.01 -2.38 31.93
CA ALA A 17 40.27 -1.14 32.12
C ALA A 17 38.77 -1.38 31.86
N ASP A 18 37.90 -0.64 32.56
CA ASP A 18 36.43 -0.75 32.37
C ASP A 18 36.04 -0.32 30.95
N ASN A 19 36.71 0.69 30.41
CA ASN A 19 36.61 1.13 29.02
C ASN A 19 37.88 0.75 28.27
N LEU A 20 37.72 -0.01 27.18
CA LEU A 20 38.81 -0.42 26.32
C LEU A 20 38.87 0.48 25.09
N ASP A 21 40.06 0.99 24.77
CA ASP A 21 40.34 1.72 23.54
C ASP A 21 41.01 0.77 22.54
N VAL A 22 40.23 0.24 21.60
CA VAL A 22 40.65 -0.82 20.66
C VAL A 22 40.26 -0.45 19.24
N ALA A 23 41.11 -0.79 18.27
CA ALA A 23 40.81 -0.55 16.85
C ALA A 23 39.71 -1.47 16.30
N SER A 24 39.57 -2.69 16.83
CA SER A 24 38.48 -3.59 16.47
C SER A 24 38.27 -4.72 17.47
N VAL A 25 37.07 -5.27 17.47
CA VAL A 25 36.69 -6.52 18.14
C VAL A 25 36.10 -7.46 17.10
N LYS A 26 36.69 -8.65 16.95
CA LYS A 26 36.17 -9.70 16.06
C LYS A 26 35.71 -10.90 16.88
N ALA A 27 34.44 -11.25 16.76
CA ALA A 27 33.81 -12.39 17.42
C ALA A 27 33.09 -13.25 16.37
N GLY A 28 33.75 -14.31 15.92
CA GLY A 28 33.25 -15.13 14.81
C GLY A 28 33.13 -14.33 13.50
N THR A 29 31.92 -14.28 12.94
CA THR A 29 31.58 -13.49 11.73
C THR A 29 31.26 -12.03 12.02
N THR A 30 31.22 -11.63 13.29
CA THR A 30 30.93 -10.26 13.70
C THR A 30 32.21 -9.46 13.86
N LEU A 31 32.24 -8.24 13.30
CA LEU A 31 33.30 -7.27 13.45
C LEU A 31 32.70 -5.96 13.98
N LEU A 32 33.25 -5.43 15.06
CA LEU A 32 33.02 -4.07 15.54
C LEU A 32 34.32 -3.29 15.36
N ASN A 33 34.29 -2.17 14.63
CA ASN A 33 35.46 -1.31 14.38
C ASN A 33 35.00 0.15 14.19
N ASP A 34 35.91 1.01 13.71
CA ASP A 34 35.64 2.44 13.48
C ASP A 34 34.54 2.74 12.46
N ASP A 35 34.17 1.78 11.59
CA ASP A 35 33.05 1.94 10.64
C ASP A 35 31.70 1.57 11.29
N GLY A 36 31.70 0.62 12.23
CA GLY A 36 30.53 0.20 13.00
C GLY A 36 30.48 -1.30 13.24
N LEU A 37 29.26 -1.86 13.23
CA LEU A 37 28.98 -3.28 13.41
C LEU A 37 28.73 -3.96 12.07
N HIS A 38 29.50 -5.01 11.77
CA HIS A 38 29.36 -5.81 10.56
C HIS A 38 29.19 -7.29 10.89
N ILE A 39 28.24 -7.95 10.24
CA ILE A 39 28.12 -9.41 10.24
C ILE A 39 28.40 -9.91 8.84
N THR A 40 29.47 -10.69 8.64
CA THR A 40 29.82 -11.24 7.32
C THR A 40 28.67 -12.07 6.75
N GLY A 41 28.19 -11.71 5.55
CA GLY A 41 27.04 -12.36 4.89
C GLY A 41 25.66 -11.99 5.49
N GLY A 42 25.63 -11.02 6.41
CA GLY A 42 24.46 -10.61 7.15
C GLY A 42 24.26 -9.09 7.21
N PRO A 43 23.47 -8.62 8.20
CA PRO A 43 23.21 -7.19 8.40
C PRO A 43 24.45 -6.42 8.87
N SER A 44 24.39 -5.10 8.75
CA SER A 44 25.38 -4.17 9.32
C SER A 44 24.74 -2.85 9.77
N VAL A 45 25.41 -2.17 10.70
CA VAL A 45 25.07 -0.84 11.22
C VAL A 45 26.33 0.00 11.20
N THR A 46 26.36 1.03 10.37
CA THR A 46 27.52 1.92 10.21
C THR A 46 27.10 3.38 10.29
N SER A 47 28.06 4.30 10.19
CA SER A 47 27.78 5.74 10.05
C SER A 47 26.92 6.08 8.82
N GLY A 48 26.92 5.23 7.78
CA GLY A 48 26.08 5.37 6.61
C GLY A 48 24.64 4.87 6.78
N GLY A 49 24.30 4.28 7.92
CA GLY A 49 22.98 3.76 8.25
C GLY A 49 22.94 2.24 8.45
N ILE A 50 21.77 1.64 8.22
CA ILE A 50 21.51 0.23 8.47
C ILE A 50 21.34 -0.50 7.13
N ASN A 51 22.06 -1.59 6.95
CA ASN A 51 21.87 -2.52 5.84
C ASN A 51 21.33 -3.85 6.36
N GLY A 52 20.12 -4.23 5.91
CA GLY A 52 19.46 -5.48 6.33
C GLY A 52 20.07 -6.77 5.76
N GLY A 53 21.05 -6.68 4.85
CA GLY A 53 21.75 -7.86 4.32
C GLY A 53 20.84 -8.86 3.60
N ASN A 54 19.80 -8.35 2.91
CA ASN A 54 18.74 -9.15 2.28
C ASN A 54 18.04 -10.13 3.24
N LYS A 55 17.95 -9.79 4.52
CA LYS A 55 17.18 -10.54 5.52
C LYS A 55 15.89 -9.81 5.86
N ILE A 56 14.92 -10.55 6.37
CA ILE A 56 13.68 -9.99 6.89
C ILE A 56 14.00 -9.21 8.17
N ILE A 57 13.54 -7.97 8.25
CA ILE A 57 13.52 -7.18 9.47
C ILE A 57 12.17 -7.43 10.15
N SER A 58 12.16 -8.29 11.17
CA SER A 58 10.94 -8.65 11.91
C SER A 58 10.71 -7.73 13.10
N ASN A 59 9.52 -7.82 13.71
CA ASN A 59 9.11 -7.04 14.88
C ASN A 59 9.12 -5.52 14.68
N VAL A 60 8.82 -5.07 13.46
CA VAL A 60 8.59 -3.66 13.14
C VAL A 60 7.13 -3.32 13.45
N SER A 61 6.90 -2.50 14.46
CA SER A 61 5.57 -1.96 14.80
C SER A 61 5.02 -1.09 13.66
N ASP A 62 3.73 -0.71 13.75
CA ASP A 62 3.19 0.25 12.78
C ASP A 62 3.88 1.60 12.91
N GLY A 63 4.22 2.19 11.76
CA GLY A 63 4.65 3.57 11.71
C GLY A 63 3.52 4.52 12.13
N VAL A 64 3.88 5.53 12.91
CA VAL A 64 2.97 6.55 13.47
C VAL A 64 3.26 7.92 12.87
N THR A 65 4.53 8.23 12.61
CA THR A 65 5.01 9.48 12.01
C THR A 65 5.45 9.28 10.56
N ASP A 66 5.71 10.37 9.84
CA ASP A 66 6.11 10.37 8.43
C ASP A 66 7.50 9.75 8.17
N THR A 67 8.35 9.67 9.20
CA THR A 67 9.69 9.08 9.11
C THR A 67 9.78 7.64 9.59
N ASP A 68 8.68 7.06 10.09
CA ASP A 68 8.70 5.68 10.57
C ASP A 68 8.72 4.66 9.43
N ALA A 69 9.36 3.52 9.65
CA ALA A 69 9.28 2.41 8.73
C ALA A 69 7.84 1.83 8.70
N VAL A 70 7.35 1.50 7.50
CA VAL A 70 6.09 0.77 7.34
C VAL A 70 6.33 -0.73 7.35
N ASN A 71 5.47 -1.47 8.06
CA ASN A 71 5.51 -2.94 8.02
C ASN A 71 4.56 -3.49 6.93
N LYS A 72 4.68 -4.79 6.64
CA LYS A 72 3.89 -5.46 5.60
C LYS A 72 2.38 -5.35 5.83
N ARG A 73 1.90 -5.38 7.08
CA ARG A 73 0.47 -5.30 7.37
C ARG A 73 -0.12 -3.95 6.96
N GLN A 74 0.60 -2.85 7.19
CA GLN A 74 0.16 -1.52 6.72
C GLN A 74 0.07 -1.48 5.19
N LEU A 75 1.06 -2.05 4.50
CA LEU A 75 1.05 -2.16 3.04
C LEU A 75 -0.11 -3.03 2.52
N ASP A 76 -0.35 -4.19 3.13
CA ASP A 76 -1.43 -5.09 2.74
C ASP A 76 -2.81 -4.43 2.94
N ASN A 77 -3.00 -3.67 4.02
CA ASN A 77 -4.23 -2.92 4.27
C ASN A 77 -4.47 -1.82 3.22
N MET A 78 -3.39 -1.13 2.82
CA MET A 78 -3.45 -0.16 1.73
C MET A 78 -3.79 -0.83 0.41
N ALA A 79 -3.13 -1.95 0.08
CA ALA A 79 -3.37 -2.71 -1.14
C ALA A 79 -4.82 -3.22 -1.20
N ALA A 80 -5.34 -3.75 -0.09
CA ALA A 80 -6.73 -4.17 0.02
C ALA A 80 -7.69 -3.01 -0.28
N THR A 81 -7.41 -1.80 0.24
CA THR A 81 -8.23 -0.61 -0.02
C THR A 81 -8.12 -0.15 -1.47
N ALA A 82 -6.91 -0.09 -2.02
CA ALA A 82 -6.65 0.32 -3.40
C ALA A 82 -7.25 -0.64 -4.43
N SER A 83 -7.38 -1.92 -4.06
CA SER A 83 -7.95 -2.97 -4.91
C SER A 83 -9.48 -3.02 -4.84
N ARG A 84 -10.12 -2.19 -4.01
CA ARG A 84 -11.58 -2.16 -3.91
C ARG A 84 -12.17 -1.45 -5.12
N GLY A 85 -13.01 -2.18 -5.83
CA GLY A 85 -13.94 -1.62 -6.81
C GLY A 85 -15.15 -0.96 -6.15
N TRP A 86 -16.10 -0.58 -6.99
CA TRP A 86 -17.44 -0.16 -6.59
C TRP A 86 -18.49 -1.06 -7.25
N ASN A 87 -19.70 -1.09 -6.70
CA ASN A 87 -20.77 -1.96 -7.19
C ASN A 87 -21.73 -1.18 -8.11
N ILE A 88 -22.06 -1.74 -9.27
CA ILE A 88 -23.12 -1.25 -10.16
C ILE A 88 -24.37 -2.12 -10.01
N GLN A 89 -25.53 -1.48 -9.94
CA GLN A 89 -26.85 -2.12 -9.87
C GLN A 89 -27.87 -1.19 -10.54
N ALA A 90 -28.85 -1.76 -11.23
CA ALA A 90 -29.99 -1.02 -11.78
C ALA A 90 -31.30 -1.58 -11.22
N ASN A 91 -32.20 -0.69 -10.79
CA ASN A 91 -33.56 -1.02 -10.36
C ASN A 91 -33.66 -2.15 -9.31
N GLY A 92 -32.67 -2.25 -8.40
CA GLY A 92 -32.64 -3.30 -7.36
C GLY A 92 -32.34 -4.71 -7.88
N GLY A 93 -31.86 -4.86 -9.12
CA GLY A 93 -31.46 -6.14 -9.70
C GLY A 93 -30.14 -6.68 -9.17
N ASP A 94 -29.48 -7.54 -9.93
CA ASP A 94 -28.18 -8.10 -9.53
C ASP A 94 -27.11 -7.01 -9.40
N THR A 95 -26.19 -7.24 -8.48
CA THR A 95 -25.04 -6.36 -8.25
C THR A 95 -23.81 -6.93 -8.91
N GLU A 96 -23.10 -6.09 -9.66
CA GLU A 96 -21.81 -6.43 -10.27
C GLU A 96 -20.72 -5.50 -9.72
N THR A 97 -19.53 -6.03 -9.43
CA THR A 97 -18.39 -5.23 -8.97
C THR A 97 -17.60 -4.74 -10.17
N VAL A 98 -17.43 -3.43 -10.25
CA VAL A 98 -16.54 -2.72 -11.17
C VAL A 98 -15.18 -2.58 -10.49
N ALA A 99 -14.22 -3.43 -10.85
CA ALA A 99 -12.89 -3.44 -10.25
C ALA A 99 -12.05 -2.21 -10.70
N PRO A 100 -10.97 -1.88 -9.98
CA PRO A 100 -10.05 -0.83 -10.42
C PRO A 100 -9.49 -1.15 -11.82
N GLY A 101 -9.70 -0.23 -12.75
CA GLY A 101 -9.30 -0.39 -14.17
C GLY A 101 -10.43 -0.84 -15.09
N ASP A 102 -11.56 -1.30 -14.56
CA ASP A 102 -12.72 -1.66 -15.38
C ASP A 102 -13.40 -0.42 -15.96
N THR A 103 -14.15 -0.65 -17.04
CA THR A 103 -14.96 0.38 -17.69
C THR A 103 -16.43 0.00 -17.65
N VAL A 104 -17.27 0.91 -17.14
CA VAL A 104 -18.71 0.81 -17.31
C VAL A 104 -19.12 1.51 -18.60
N ASN A 105 -19.72 0.76 -19.52
CA ASN A 105 -20.33 1.33 -20.71
C ASN A 105 -21.79 1.68 -20.43
N VAL A 106 -22.17 2.94 -20.63
CA VAL A 106 -23.56 3.38 -20.58
C VAL A 106 -24.06 3.49 -22.02
N ALA A 107 -24.81 2.49 -22.46
CA ALA A 107 -25.34 2.44 -23.81
C ALA A 107 -26.65 3.23 -23.94
N GLY A 108 -26.83 3.91 -25.08
CA GLY A 108 -28.15 4.38 -25.49
C GLY A 108 -29.07 3.23 -25.91
N GLY A 109 -30.35 3.54 -26.04
CA GLY A 109 -31.37 2.63 -26.57
C GLY A 109 -32.17 3.33 -27.66
N ASP A 110 -33.26 2.71 -28.13
CA ASP A 110 -34.03 3.21 -29.27
C ASP A 110 -34.49 4.67 -29.12
N ASN A 111 -34.91 5.06 -27.91
CA ASN A 111 -35.41 6.40 -27.61
C ASN A 111 -34.43 7.25 -26.79
N ILE A 112 -33.31 6.69 -26.33
CA ILE A 112 -32.39 7.34 -25.40
C ILE A 112 -31.01 7.49 -26.05
N GLU A 113 -30.58 8.74 -26.20
CA GLU A 113 -29.25 9.11 -26.66
C GLU A 113 -28.34 9.37 -25.47
N VAL A 114 -27.16 8.74 -25.47
CA VAL A 114 -26.13 8.93 -24.45
C VAL A 114 -24.87 9.45 -25.13
N THR A 115 -24.39 10.61 -24.70
CA THR A 115 -23.11 11.18 -25.14
C THR A 115 -22.23 11.53 -23.95
N ARG A 116 -20.91 11.62 -24.16
CA ARG A 116 -19.94 11.96 -23.11
C ARG A 116 -19.05 13.11 -23.56
N THR A 117 -18.84 14.07 -22.68
CA THR A 117 -17.79 15.09 -22.84
C THR A 117 -17.01 15.24 -21.54
N GLY A 118 -15.73 14.86 -21.54
CA GLY A 118 -14.91 14.90 -20.33
C GLY A 118 -15.45 13.97 -19.23
N ARG A 119 -15.88 14.53 -18.10
CA ARG A 119 -16.50 13.77 -16.99
C ARG A 119 -18.03 13.88 -16.95
N THR A 120 -18.64 14.52 -17.95
CA THR A 120 -20.08 14.70 -18.05
C THR A 120 -20.68 13.65 -18.98
N LEU A 121 -21.67 12.91 -18.49
CA LEU A 121 -22.57 12.09 -19.29
C LEU A 121 -23.83 12.91 -19.57
N ASN A 122 -24.16 13.10 -20.85
CA ASN A 122 -25.41 13.69 -21.27
C ASN A 122 -26.35 12.56 -21.69
N ILE A 123 -27.49 12.47 -21.02
CA ILE A 123 -28.55 11.50 -21.33
C ILE A 123 -29.76 12.31 -21.79
N ALA A 124 -30.21 12.08 -23.01
CA ALA A 124 -31.33 12.78 -23.62
C ALA A 124 -32.26 11.80 -24.32
N THR A 125 -33.50 12.23 -24.59
CA THR A 125 -34.31 11.51 -25.57
C THR A 125 -33.81 11.82 -26.97
N GLY A 126 -33.96 10.87 -27.88
CA GLY A 126 -33.68 11.10 -29.30
C GLY A 126 -34.57 12.21 -29.87
N ARG A 127 -34.11 12.88 -30.93
CA ARG A 127 -34.92 13.88 -31.66
C ARG A 127 -36.19 13.29 -32.29
N ARG A 128 -36.15 11.98 -32.57
CA ARG A 128 -37.32 11.17 -32.94
C ARG A 128 -37.36 10.00 -31.97
N VAL A 129 -38.53 9.78 -31.39
CA VAL A 129 -38.79 8.68 -30.47
C VAL A 129 -39.97 7.88 -31.00
N SER A 130 -39.92 6.57 -30.82
CA SER A 130 -40.98 5.64 -31.19
C SER A 130 -41.50 4.96 -29.93
N PHE A 131 -42.80 5.07 -29.71
CA PHE A 131 -43.48 4.37 -28.62
C PHE A 131 -44.56 3.49 -29.24
N ASP A 132 -44.76 2.30 -28.68
CA ASP A 132 -45.89 1.46 -29.07
C ASP A 132 -47.20 2.06 -28.57
N ASN A 133 -47.18 2.61 -27.35
CA ASN A 133 -48.34 3.20 -26.69
C ASN A 133 -47.91 4.40 -25.85
N VAL A 134 -48.75 5.45 -25.84
CA VAL A 134 -48.57 6.63 -24.97
C VAL A 134 -49.87 6.89 -24.23
N THR A 135 -49.83 6.90 -22.90
CA THR A 135 -50.99 7.23 -22.05
C THR A 135 -50.78 8.55 -21.33
N ILE A 136 -51.76 9.45 -21.44
CA ILE A 136 -51.77 10.75 -20.74
C ILE A 136 -53.10 10.87 -20.00
N GLY A 137 -53.08 10.61 -18.69
CA GLY A 137 -54.30 10.49 -17.90
C GLY A 137 -55.14 9.32 -18.39
N GLY A 138 -56.32 9.61 -18.97
CA GLY A 138 -57.23 8.60 -19.53
C GLY A 138 -57.20 8.45 -21.06
N LEU A 139 -56.39 9.24 -21.78
CA LEU A 139 -56.21 9.10 -23.23
C LEU A 139 -55.02 8.18 -23.50
N THR A 140 -55.20 7.21 -24.39
CA THR A 140 -54.13 6.34 -24.90
C THR A 140 -54.04 6.50 -26.40
N LEU A 141 -52.84 6.72 -26.91
CA LEU A 141 -52.50 6.68 -28.34
C LEU A 141 -51.71 5.40 -28.63
N ASP A 142 -52.26 4.53 -29.49
CA ASP A 142 -51.65 3.26 -29.90
C ASP A 142 -51.11 3.33 -31.34
N LYS A 143 -49.88 2.83 -31.57
CA LYS A 143 -49.19 2.92 -32.87
C LYS A 143 -49.92 2.21 -34.03
N ASP A 144 -50.69 1.17 -33.73
CA ASP A 144 -51.32 0.33 -34.75
C ASP A 144 -52.72 0.86 -35.10
N THR A 145 -53.42 1.43 -34.11
CA THR A 145 -54.78 1.97 -34.32
C THR A 145 -54.81 3.47 -34.62
N GLY A 146 -53.75 4.21 -34.27
CA GLY A 146 -53.65 5.66 -34.45
C GLY A 146 -54.67 6.45 -33.62
N LYS A 147 -55.32 5.81 -32.64
CA LYS A 147 -56.28 6.39 -31.71
C LYS A 147 -55.76 6.34 -30.30
#